data_AF-A0AAN6K275-F1
#
_entry.id   AF-A0AAN6K275-F1
#
_cell.length_a   1.000
_cell.length_b   1.000
_cell.length_c   1.000
_cell.angle_alpha   90.00
_cell.angle_beta   90.00
_cell.angle_gamma   90.00
#
_symmetry.space_group_name_H-M   'P 1'
#
loop_
_entity.id
_entity.type
_entity.pdbx_description
1 polymer ?
#
loop_
_entity_poly.entity_id
_entity_poly.type
_entity_poly.pdbx_seq_one_letter_code
_entity_poly.pdbx_strand_id
1 'polypeptide(L)'
;MYDEPQFPFASLTQVVTDVDLLDATSATGENYISENGLTGSFGHDVIQASTRVNYAQNDGAKSVENGNWQIFDEMLARSNATTQLSTEVSSVTPGKDSTYLLRHGPSADSPDLTNHEDTSFDVVVLAAPHQFANITLDHHIAHIPEKIPYVQLHVTLLTSPHLLSPAFFNMPPGKPAPKTILTTLPPNEEPQQGAAGVGTPGFFSVSLLRPVTNPKTGVQEYLYKIFSPEPPNSTFLTHLLGLKQPHHHTESGISEEDISWIYRKVWDSYPYEVPRVTFEEIQLDENLYYTSGMDGFISTMETNALMGMNVARLIADRWQAKMAKGTVRGGMEAPTLLPSEGVM
;
A
#
# COMPACT_ATOMS: atom_id res chain seq x y z
N MET A 1 -17.85 -7.79 8.77
CA MET A 1 -17.40 -7.78 7.36
C MET A 1 -16.90 -9.15 6.89
N TYR A 2 -16.19 -9.90 7.73
CA TYR A 2 -15.58 -11.19 7.36
C TYR A 2 -16.57 -12.38 7.37
N ASP A 3 -17.61 -12.30 8.20
CA ASP A 3 -18.58 -13.37 8.41
C ASP A 3 -20.02 -12.96 8.05
N GLU A 4 -20.89 -13.97 7.94
CA GLU A 4 -22.34 -13.77 7.88
C GLU A 4 -22.85 -12.98 9.10
N PRO A 5 -23.87 -12.11 8.94
CA PRO A 5 -24.67 -11.90 7.73
C PRO A 5 -24.04 -10.89 6.74
N GLN A 6 -22.88 -10.32 7.04
CA GLN A 6 -22.30 -9.23 6.26
C GLN A 6 -21.50 -9.70 5.04
N PHE A 7 -21.02 -10.94 5.05
CA PHE A 7 -20.26 -11.53 3.96
C PHE A 7 -21.12 -12.48 3.11
N PRO A 8 -21.03 -12.43 1.76
CA PRO A 8 -20.39 -11.38 0.97
C PRO A 8 -21.21 -10.08 0.96
N PHE A 9 -20.57 -8.95 0.67
CA PHE A 9 -21.22 -7.64 0.54
C PHE A 9 -21.06 -7.09 -0.87
N ALA A 10 -22.16 -6.60 -1.46
CA ALA A 10 -22.17 -5.98 -2.79
C ALA A 10 -21.81 -4.48 -2.77
N SER A 11 -21.82 -3.85 -1.60
CA SER A 11 -21.50 -2.43 -1.43
C SER A 11 -20.60 -2.23 -0.22
N LEU A 12 -19.43 -1.64 -0.45
CA LEU A 12 -18.51 -1.28 0.63
C LEU A 12 -19.13 -0.19 1.52
N THR A 13 -19.81 0.79 0.93
CA THR A 13 -20.54 1.83 1.67
C THR A 13 -21.59 1.25 2.61
N GLN A 14 -22.39 0.30 2.11
CA GLN A 14 -23.43 -0.32 2.92
C GLN A 14 -22.83 -1.12 4.07
N VAL A 15 -21.83 -1.97 3.80
CA VAL A 15 -21.27 -2.82 4.87
C VAL A 15 -20.54 -1.99 5.93
N VAL A 16 -19.86 -0.90 5.56
CA VAL A 16 -19.23 0.04 6.52
C VAL A 16 -20.28 0.69 7.42
N THR A 17 -21.45 1.01 6.86
CA THR A 17 -22.59 1.51 7.64
C THR A 17 -23.15 0.42 8.56
N ASP A 18 -23.32 -0.81 8.06
CA ASP A 18 -23.92 -1.92 8.80
C ASP A 18 -23.04 -2.42 9.96
N VAL A 19 -21.75 -2.11 9.96
CA VAL A 19 -20.82 -2.41 11.06
C VAL A 19 -20.46 -1.19 11.92
N ASP A 20 -21.24 -0.11 11.82
CA ASP A 20 -21.11 1.12 12.62
C ASP A 20 -19.72 1.81 12.52
N LEU A 21 -19.11 1.78 11.33
CA LEU A 21 -17.81 2.43 11.09
C LEU A 21 -17.91 3.82 10.44
N LEU A 22 -19.12 4.27 10.10
CA LEU A 22 -19.34 5.54 9.41
C LEU A 22 -18.90 6.76 10.23
N ASP A 23 -19.09 6.72 11.56
CA ASP A 23 -18.66 7.80 12.46
C ASP A 23 -17.13 7.95 12.46
N ALA A 24 -16.41 6.84 12.35
CA ALA A 24 -14.95 6.85 12.28
C ALA A 24 -14.44 7.37 10.94
N THR A 25 -15.10 7.03 9.83
CA THR A 25 -14.65 7.42 8.49
C THR A 25 -15.08 8.84 8.11
N SER A 26 -16.11 9.39 8.77
CA SER A 26 -16.66 10.72 8.48
C SER A 26 -16.04 11.86 9.30
N ALA A 27 -15.09 11.55 10.19
CA ALA A 27 -14.37 12.51 11.02
C ALA A 27 -12.89 12.61 10.61
N THR A 28 -12.26 13.75 10.93
CA THR A 28 -10.80 13.83 10.90
C THR A 28 -10.23 12.98 12.02
N GLY A 29 -9.01 12.46 11.85
CA GLY A 29 -8.34 11.70 12.92
C GLY A 29 -8.25 12.48 14.23
N GLU A 30 -7.98 13.79 14.17
CA GLU A 30 -7.94 14.67 15.34
C GLU A 30 -9.29 14.78 16.05
N ASN A 31 -10.38 15.02 15.32
CA ASN A 31 -11.72 15.10 15.90
C ASN A 31 -12.12 13.75 16.51
N TYR A 32 -11.92 12.65 15.77
CA TYR A 32 -12.28 11.32 16.24
C TYR A 32 -11.55 10.94 17.53
N ILE A 33 -10.23 11.16 17.58
CA ILE A 33 -9.41 10.86 18.76
C ILE A 33 -9.82 11.76 19.95
N SER A 34 -10.06 13.05 19.72
CA SER A 34 -10.41 13.99 20.78
C SER A 34 -11.80 13.73 21.38
N GLU A 35 -12.80 13.43 20.55
CA GLU A 35 -14.15 13.05 20.99
C GLU A 35 -14.17 11.75 21.80
N ASN A 36 -13.23 10.84 21.52
CA ASN A 36 -13.01 9.61 22.27
C ASN A 36 -12.09 9.79 23.52
N GLY A 37 -11.81 11.03 23.91
CA GLY A 37 -11.09 11.36 25.14
C GLY A 37 -9.56 11.19 25.08
N LEU A 38 -9.00 10.90 23.90
CA LEU A 38 -7.56 10.69 23.69
C LEU A 38 -6.85 12.02 23.40
N THR A 39 -6.89 12.94 24.37
CA THR A 39 -6.33 14.30 24.22
C THR A 39 -4.94 14.43 24.84
N GLY A 40 -4.26 15.55 24.56
CA GLY A 40 -2.98 15.91 25.18
C GLY A 40 -1.78 15.12 24.63
N SER A 41 -0.77 14.89 25.49
CA SER A 41 0.51 14.30 25.08
C SER A 41 0.38 12.89 24.53
N PHE A 42 -0.62 12.11 24.94
CA PHE A 42 -0.80 10.77 24.38
C PHE A 42 -1.25 10.82 22.91
N GLY A 43 -2.26 11.64 22.59
CA GLY A 43 -2.71 11.84 21.21
C GLY A 43 -1.61 12.44 20.33
N HIS A 44 -0.88 13.42 20.86
CA HIS A 44 0.20 14.09 20.15
C HIS A 44 1.47 13.21 20.01
N ASP A 45 2.04 12.73 21.11
CA ASP A 45 3.37 12.08 21.12
C ASP A 45 3.33 10.62 20.69
N VAL A 46 2.21 9.91 20.88
CA VAL A 46 2.09 8.47 20.60
C VAL A 46 1.25 8.22 19.36
N ILE A 47 0.00 8.69 19.35
CA ILE A 47 -0.92 8.39 18.24
C ILE A 47 -0.45 9.08 16.96
N GLN A 48 -0.16 10.37 17.00
CA GLN A 48 0.29 11.11 15.81
C GLN A 48 1.60 10.54 15.24
N ALA A 49 2.58 10.22 16.10
CA ALA A 49 3.85 9.64 15.66
C ALA A 49 3.64 8.28 14.96
N SER A 50 2.70 7.48 15.47
CA SER A 50 2.37 6.16 14.92
C SER A 50 1.58 6.24 13.62
N THR A 51 0.63 7.18 13.49
CA THR A 51 -0.15 7.38 12.25
C THR A 51 0.66 8.02 11.13
N ARG A 52 1.58 8.95 11.45
CA ARG A 52 2.55 9.53 10.48
C ARG A 52 3.53 8.50 9.92
N VAL A 53 3.71 7.39 10.64
CA VAL A 53 4.58 6.27 10.27
C VAL A 53 3.75 5.01 10.08
N ASN A 54 2.55 5.22 9.50
CA ASN A 54 1.53 4.24 9.16
C ASN A 54 2.17 2.86 8.88
N TYR A 55 2.04 1.95 9.85
CA TYR A 55 2.49 0.55 9.80
C TYR A 55 4.01 0.27 9.71
N ALA A 56 4.89 1.06 10.37
CA ALA A 56 6.33 0.77 10.39
C ALA A 56 7.01 0.85 11.77
N GLN A 57 6.33 0.39 12.82
CA GLN A 57 6.85 0.26 14.17
C GLN A 57 6.80 -1.20 14.66
N ASN A 58 7.86 -1.62 15.35
CA ASN A 58 8.24 -3.01 15.62
C ASN A 58 7.72 -3.59 16.95
N ASP A 59 6.61 -3.13 17.53
CA ASP A 59 6.06 -3.79 18.73
C ASP A 59 4.78 -4.57 18.38
N GLY A 60 4.95 -5.89 18.21
CA GLY A 60 3.87 -6.86 18.00
C GLY A 60 3.56 -7.20 16.55
N ALA A 61 4.06 -6.43 15.58
CA ALA A 61 3.90 -6.74 14.16
C ALA A 61 4.62 -8.05 13.80
N LYS A 62 3.88 -8.99 13.20
CA LYS A 62 4.42 -10.26 12.72
C LYS A 62 4.78 -10.13 11.24
N SER A 63 5.88 -10.73 10.84
CA SER A 63 6.25 -10.91 9.44
C SER A 63 6.48 -12.38 9.17
N VAL A 64 6.21 -12.81 7.94
CA VAL A 64 6.62 -14.14 7.50
C VAL A 64 8.15 -14.18 7.46
N GLU A 65 8.74 -15.22 8.05
CA GLU A 65 10.17 -15.46 7.95
C GLU A 65 10.57 -15.53 6.47
N ASN A 66 11.60 -14.78 6.05
CA ASN A 66 12.02 -14.62 4.65
C ASN A 66 11.09 -13.76 3.76
N GLY A 67 10.07 -13.12 4.34
CA GLY A 67 9.32 -12.03 3.73
C GLY A 67 7.86 -12.35 3.42
N ASN A 68 7.00 -11.33 3.56
CA ASN A 68 5.54 -11.44 3.40
C ASN A 68 5.09 -11.80 1.97
N TRP A 69 5.98 -11.71 0.97
CA TRP A 69 5.68 -12.11 -0.41
C TRP A 69 5.22 -13.57 -0.53
N GLN A 70 5.67 -14.43 0.39
CA GLN A 70 5.28 -15.85 0.46
C GLN A 70 3.78 -16.06 0.65
N ILE A 71 3.07 -15.10 1.28
CA ILE A 71 1.61 -15.17 1.42
C ILE A 71 0.95 -15.17 0.04
N PHE A 72 1.38 -14.25 -0.84
CA PHE A 72 0.83 -14.11 -2.18
C PHE A 72 1.30 -15.21 -3.13
N ASP A 73 2.54 -15.68 -2.97
CA ASP A 73 3.06 -16.84 -3.72
C ASP A 73 2.24 -18.10 -3.45
N GLU A 74 1.93 -18.38 -2.17
CA GLU A 74 1.08 -19.49 -1.77
C GLU A 74 -0.37 -19.34 -2.27
N MET A 75 -0.93 -18.12 -2.28
CA MET A 75 -2.25 -17.86 -2.85
C MET A 75 -2.30 -18.22 -4.34
N LEU A 76 -1.29 -17.81 -5.12
CA LEU A 76 -1.18 -18.14 -6.54
C LEU A 76 -1.04 -19.65 -6.73
N ALA A 77 -0.13 -20.29 -6.00
CA ALA A 77 0.11 -21.74 -6.10
C ALA A 77 -1.15 -22.57 -5.81
N ARG A 78 -1.97 -22.15 -4.83
CA ARG A 78 -3.20 -22.85 -4.43
C ARG A 78 -4.40 -22.56 -5.32
N SER A 79 -4.41 -21.41 -6.01
CA SER A 79 -5.51 -21.02 -6.89
C SER A 79 -5.64 -21.87 -8.15
N ASN A 80 -4.60 -22.64 -8.52
CA ASN A 80 -4.49 -23.32 -9.80
C ASN A 80 -4.70 -22.39 -11.02
N ALA A 81 -4.46 -21.09 -10.83
CA ALA A 81 -4.60 -20.08 -11.88
C ALA A 81 -3.45 -20.18 -12.90
N THR A 82 -3.74 -19.81 -14.14
CA THR A 82 -2.69 -19.57 -15.13
C THR A 82 -2.12 -18.18 -14.92
N THR A 83 -0.91 -18.10 -14.39
CA THR A 83 -0.21 -16.83 -14.15
C THR A 83 0.63 -16.42 -15.37
N GLN A 84 0.45 -15.19 -15.84
CA GLN A 84 1.27 -14.60 -16.90
C GLN A 84 2.09 -13.43 -16.33
N LEU A 85 3.37 -13.67 -16.04
CA LEU A 85 4.30 -12.64 -15.59
C LEU A 85 4.86 -11.87 -16.80
N SER A 86 5.28 -10.62 -16.56
CA SER A 86 5.81 -9.72 -17.61
C SER A 86 4.80 -9.46 -18.74
N THR A 87 3.50 -9.61 -18.46
CA THR A 87 2.40 -9.34 -19.37
C THR A 87 1.57 -8.19 -18.82
N GLU A 88 1.54 -7.06 -19.52
CA GLU A 88 0.77 -5.89 -19.17
C GLU A 88 -0.57 -5.89 -19.91
N VAL A 89 -1.66 -5.62 -19.17
CA VAL A 89 -2.98 -5.37 -19.77
C VAL A 89 -3.06 -3.89 -20.11
N SER A 90 -3.36 -3.57 -21.37
CA SER A 90 -3.46 -2.17 -21.84
C SER A 90 -4.90 -1.67 -21.89
N SER A 91 -5.86 -2.56 -22.12
CA SER A 91 -7.28 -2.17 -22.19
C SER A 91 -8.24 -3.31 -21.88
N VAL A 92 -9.42 -2.92 -21.39
CA VAL A 92 -10.59 -3.80 -21.19
C VAL A 92 -11.76 -3.20 -21.96
N THR A 93 -12.30 -3.95 -22.91
CA THR A 93 -13.43 -3.50 -23.74
C THR A 93 -14.59 -4.50 -23.70
N PRO A 94 -15.86 -4.05 -23.76
CA PRO A 94 -17.00 -4.94 -23.87
C PRO A 94 -16.91 -5.82 -25.12
N GLY A 95 -17.08 -7.11 -24.94
CA GLY A 95 -17.16 -8.11 -25.99
C GLY A 95 -18.60 -8.39 -26.43
N LYS A 96 -18.79 -9.53 -27.09
CA LYS A 96 -20.13 -10.03 -27.44
C LYS A 96 -20.73 -10.76 -26.25
N ASP A 97 -22.04 -10.67 -26.10
CA ASP A 97 -22.78 -11.41 -25.08
C ASP A 97 -22.19 -11.18 -23.66
N SER A 98 -22.09 -9.93 -23.19
CA SER A 98 -21.59 -9.60 -21.83
C SER A 98 -20.22 -10.22 -21.45
N THR A 99 -19.35 -10.53 -22.42
CA THR A 99 -17.93 -10.85 -22.17
C THR A 99 -17.08 -9.58 -22.25
N TYR A 100 -15.79 -9.71 -21.95
CA TYR A 100 -14.79 -8.66 -22.12
C TYR A 100 -13.64 -9.14 -22.98
N LEU A 101 -13.11 -8.25 -23.79
CA LEU A 101 -11.86 -8.43 -24.53
C LEU A 101 -10.74 -7.70 -23.78
N LEU A 102 -9.74 -8.45 -23.35
CA LEU A 102 -8.53 -7.92 -22.74
C LEU A 102 -7.46 -7.82 -23.81
N ARG A 103 -6.93 -6.62 -24.00
CA ARG A 103 -5.71 -6.42 -24.80
C ARG A 103 -4.51 -6.48 -23.86
N HIS A 104 -3.60 -7.40 -24.11
CA HIS A 104 -2.43 -7.63 -23.25
C HIS A 104 -1.22 -8.06 -24.05
N GLY A 105 -0.02 -7.81 -23.53
CA GLY A 105 1.24 -8.13 -24.21
C GLY A 105 2.45 -7.92 -23.32
N PRO A 106 3.67 -8.17 -23.81
CA PRO A 106 4.89 -7.97 -23.02
C PRO A 106 4.94 -6.56 -22.43
N SER A 107 5.24 -6.45 -21.13
CA SER A 107 5.44 -5.16 -20.47
C SER A 107 6.55 -4.39 -21.19
N ALA A 108 6.18 -3.29 -21.82
CA ALA A 108 7.05 -2.61 -22.76
C ALA A 108 7.57 -1.29 -22.17
N ASP A 109 8.89 -1.15 -22.09
CA ASP A 109 9.57 0.16 -22.12
C ASP A 109 9.43 0.84 -23.51
N SER A 110 8.52 0.37 -24.38
CA SER A 110 8.32 0.81 -25.76
C SER A 110 6.83 1.00 -26.07
N PRO A 111 6.41 2.12 -26.66
CA PRO A 111 5.00 2.44 -26.95
C PRO A 111 4.38 1.63 -28.10
N ASP A 112 5.07 0.62 -28.62
CA ASP A 112 4.62 -0.16 -29.76
C ASP A 112 3.77 -1.37 -29.31
N LEU A 113 2.44 -1.18 -29.28
CA LEU A 113 1.43 -2.20 -28.92
C LEU A 113 1.23 -3.30 -30.00
N THR A 114 2.14 -3.41 -30.98
CA THR A 114 2.05 -4.36 -32.10
C THR A 114 2.15 -5.83 -31.67
N ASN A 115 2.73 -6.10 -30.50
CA ASN A 115 2.81 -7.45 -29.92
C ASN A 115 1.73 -7.72 -28.86
N HIS A 116 0.71 -6.87 -28.74
CA HIS A 116 -0.40 -7.11 -27.83
C HIS A 116 -1.49 -7.94 -28.54
N GLU A 117 -1.97 -8.96 -27.85
CA GLU A 117 -3.02 -9.85 -28.29
C GLU A 117 -4.34 -9.54 -27.56
N ASP A 118 -5.45 -9.89 -28.20
CA ASP A 118 -6.78 -9.72 -27.64
C ASP A 118 -7.31 -11.09 -27.18
N THR A 119 -7.72 -11.21 -25.92
CA THR A 119 -8.26 -12.45 -25.33
C THR A 119 -9.60 -12.20 -24.66
N SER A 120 -10.59 -13.06 -24.91
CA SER A 120 -11.95 -12.91 -24.36
C SER A 120 -12.10 -13.61 -23.01
N PHE A 121 -12.81 -12.96 -22.08
CA PHE A 121 -13.12 -13.48 -20.74
C PHE A 121 -14.59 -13.23 -20.39
N ASP A 122 -15.24 -14.19 -19.72
CA ASP A 122 -16.64 -14.03 -19.27
C ASP A 122 -16.77 -13.07 -18.08
N VAL A 123 -15.76 -13.02 -17.23
CA VAL A 123 -15.69 -12.18 -16.02
C VAL A 123 -14.28 -11.60 -15.90
N VAL A 124 -14.20 -10.32 -15.57
CA VAL A 124 -12.93 -9.60 -15.35
C VAL A 124 -12.94 -9.03 -13.94
N VAL A 125 -11.83 -9.19 -13.23
CA VAL A 125 -11.59 -8.58 -11.92
C VAL A 125 -10.37 -7.67 -12.04
N LEU A 126 -10.57 -6.37 -11.92
CA LEU A 126 -9.51 -5.39 -11.82
C LEU A 126 -9.00 -5.33 -10.39
N ALA A 127 -7.78 -5.83 -10.17
CA ALA A 127 -7.15 -5.90 -8.85
C ALA A 127 -6.01 -4.89 -8.63
N ALA A 128 -5.61 -4.17 -9.67
CA ALA A 128 -4.68 -3.07 -9.57
C ALA A 128 -5.44 -1.75 -9.38
N PRO A 129 -4.94 -0.80 -8.55
CA PRO A 129 -5.53 0.53 -8.46
C PRO A 129 -5.58 1.17 -9.85
N HIS A 130 -6.79 1.45 -10.34
CA HIS A 130 -7.02 1.85 -11.74
C HIS A 130 -6.15 3.06 -12.15
N GLN A 131 -6.01 4.03 -11.25
CA GLN A 131 -5.22 5.24 -11.47
C GLN A 131 -3.71 5.00 -11.72
N PHE A 132 -3.18 3.84 -11.33
CA PHE A 132 -1.77 3.45 -11.51
C PHE A 132 -1.57 2.32 -12.51
N ALA A 133 -2.65 1.63 -12.90
CA ALA A 133 -2.57 0.43 -13.72
C ALA A 133 -2.29 0.68 -15.20
N ASN A 134 -2.40 1.93 -15.68
CA ASN A 134 -2.28 2.28 -17.10
C ASN A 134 -3.23 1.49 -18.03
N ILE A 135 -4.36 1.02 -17.48
CA ILE A 135 -5.39 0.28 -18.23
C ILE A 135 -6.44 1.26 -18.73
N THR A 136 -6.72 1.23 -20.03
CA THR A 136 -7.86 1.95 -20.59
C THR A 136 -9.13 1.12 -20.45
N LEU A 137 -10.08 1.62 -19.67
CA LEU A 137 -11.45 1.11 -19.64
C LEU A 137 -12.28 1.78 -20.75
N ASP A 138 -12.97 0.98 -21.57
CA ASP A 138 -13.84 1.50 -22.62
C ASP A 138 -14.94 2.42 -22.05
N HIS A 139 -15.27 3.48 -22.79
CA HIS A 139 -16.31 4.45 -22.41
C HIS A 139 -17.72 3.88 -22.21
N HIS A 140 -18.02 2.67 -22.70
CA HIS A 140 -19.30 2.00 -22.45
C HIS A 140 -19.37 1.28 -21.11
N ILE A 141 -18.25 1.14 -20.38
CA ILE A 141 -18.23 0.59 -19.02
C ILE A 141 -19.00 1.55 -18.10
N ALA A 142 -19.93 1.01 -17.33
CA ALA A 142 -20.90 1.79 -16.57
C ALA A 142 -20.27 2.72 -15.52
N HIS A 143 -19.21 2.27 -14.85
CA HIS A 143 -18.52 3.04 -13.81
C HIS A 143 -17.00 2.98 -13.97
N ILE A 144 -16.36 4.14 -13.85
CA ILE A 144 -14.89 4.28 -13.90
C ILE A 144 -14.41 4.62 -12.50
N PRO A 145 -13.47 3.83 -11.91
CA PRO A 145 -13.02 4.08 -10.55
C PRO A 145 -12.50 5.49 -10.32
N GLU A 146 -12.88 6.07 -9.19
CA GLU A 146 -12.44 7.39 -8.76
C GLU A 146 -10.94 7.40 -8.47
N LYS A 147 -10.31 8.55 -8.74
CA LYS A 147 -8.92 8.77 -8.35
C LYS A 147 -8.86 9.26 -6.92
N ILE A 148 -8.03 8.61 -6.11
CA ILE A 148 -7.75 9.03 -4.74
C ILE A 148 -6.28 9.47 -4.61
N PRO A 149 -5.98 10.54 -3.86
CA PRO A 149 -4.60 11.00 -3.69
C PRO A 149 -3.84 10.04 -2.77
N TYR A 150 -2.59 9.69 -3.13
CA TYR A 150 -1.70 8.85 -2.32
C TYR A 150 -0.54 9.65 -1.72
N VAL A 151 -0.06 9.18 -0.57
CA VAL A 151 1.17 9.64 0.04
C VAL A 151 2.36 9.13 -0.79
N GLN A 152 3.02 10.07 -1.46
CA GLN A 152 4.31 9.83 -2.09
C GLN A 152 5.38 9.71 -0.99
N LEU A 153 5.73 8.49 -0.63
CA LEU A 153 6.68 8.20 0.44
C LEU A 153 8.06 7.91 -0.15
N HIS A 154 9.06 8.69 0.28
CA HIS A 154 10.45 8.42 -0.04
C HIS A 154 11.03 7.48 1.01
N VAL A 155 11.44 6.30 0.55
CA VAL A 155 12.13 5.29 1.35
C VAL A 155 13.60 5.31 0.98
N THR A 156 14.45 5.61 1.95
CA THR A 156 15.90 5.50 1.80
C THR A 156 16.43 4.42 2.72
N LEU A 157 17.08 3.42 2.12
CA LEU A 157 17.88 2.43 2.82
C LEU A 157 19.35 2.78 2.64
N LEU A 158 20.15 2.74 3.70
CA LEU A 158 21.59 2.99 3.60
C LEU A 158 22.38 2.17 4.60
N THR A 159 23.64 1.88 4.28
CA THR A 159 24.59 1.27 5.21
C THR A 159 25.72 2.24 5.52
N SER A 160 26.08 2.33 6.78
CA SER A 160 27.14 3.22 7.27
C SER A 160 27.89 2.58 8.44
N PRO A 161 29.21 2.77 8.57
CA PRO A 161 29.93 2.40 9.80
C PRO A 161 29.57 3.31 10.98
N HIS A 162 28.88 4.42 10.74
CA HIS A 162 28.55 5.43 11.76
C HIS A 162 27.22 5.14 12.44
N LEU A 163 27.18 5.38 13.75
CA LEU A 163 25.93 5.45 14.51
C LEU A 163 25.24 6.79 14.28
N LEU A 164 23.93 6.85 14.51
CA LEU A 164 23.19 8.11 14.46
C LEU A 164 23.78 9.12 15.46
N SER A 165 23.95 10.36 15.01
CA SER A 165 24.53 11.44 15.78
C SER A 165 23.57 11.93 16.87
N PRO A 166 23.94 11.88 18.16
CA PRO A 166 23.12 12.46 19.22
C PRO A 166 22.92 13.98 19.04
N ALA A 167 23.92 14.65 18.47
CA ALA A 167 23.87 16.10 18.24
C ALA A 167 22.79 16.48 17.22
N PHE A 168 22.50 15.62 16.23
CA PHE A 168 21.40 15.85 15.27
C PHE A 168 20.04 15.96 15.97
N PHE A 169 19.84 15.20 17.04
CA PHE A 169 18.60 15.18 17.82
C PHE A 169 18.65 16.10 19.05
N ASN A 170 19.60 17.04 19.10
CA ASN A 170 19.81 17.93 20.25
C ASN A 170 20.02 17.18 21.58
N MET A 171 20.58 15.97 21.53
CA MET A 171 20.85 15.19 22.74
C MET A 171 22.19 15.58 23.37
N PRO A 172 22.32 15.46 24.71
CA PRO A 172 23.59 15.73 25.39
C PRO A 172 24.75 14.86 24.88
N PRO A 173 25.98 15.39 24.82
CA PRO A 173 27.16 14.61 24.46
C PRO A 173 27.33 13.35 25.33
N GLY A 174 27.82 12.27 24.73
CA GLY A 174 28.10 11.02 25.44
C GLY A 174 26.89 10.11 25.67
N LYS A 175 25.68 10.50 25.27
CA LYS A 175 24.51 9.60 25.22
C LYS A 175 24.32 9.04 23.81
N PRO A 176 24.06 7.73 23.64
CA PRO A 176 23.75 7.18 22.32
C PRO A 176 22.40 7.70 21.82
N ALA A 177 22.28 7.94 20.51
CA ALA A 177 21.00 8.25 19.88
C ALA A 177 20.07 7.02 19.92
N PRO A 178 18.73 7.23 19.93
CA PRO A 178 17.77 6.15 19.81
C PRO A 178 17.97 5.35 18.52
N LYS A 179 17.62 4.06 18.54
CA LYS A 179 17.65 3.21 17.34
C LYS A 179 16.48 3.48 16.40
N THR A 180 15.37 3.97 16.95
CA THR A 180 14.15 4.30 16.22
C THR A 180 13.72 5.70 16.63
N ILE A 181 13.54 6.56 15.65
CA ILE A 181 13.09 7.94 15.81
C ILE A 181 11.82 8.11 15.00
N LEU A 182 10.80 8.65 15.66
CA LEU A 182 9.56 9.10 15.04
C LEU A 182 9.42 10.61 15.24
N THR A 183 8.79 11.27 14.29
CA THR A 183 8.50 12.71 14.40
C THR A 183 7.02 12.95 14.59
N THR A 184 6.72 13.95 15.40
CA THR A 184 5.41 14.59 15.47
C THR A 184 5.51 15.96 14.82
N LEU A 185 4.35 16.55 14.51
CA LEU A 185 4.25 17.95 14.18
C LEU A 185 4.60 18.75 15.45
N PRO A 186 5.49 19.75 15.39
CA PRO A 186 5.77 20.59 16.55
C PRO A 186 4.51 21.35 17.03
N PRO A 187 4.34 21.60 18.34
CA PRO A 187 3.12 22.23 18.89
C PRO A 187 2.78 23.63 18.35
N ASN A 188 3.75 24.29 17.71
CA ASN A 188 3.59 25.64 17.14
C ASN A 188 3.40 25.62 15.62
N GLU A 189 3.20 24.44 15.02
CA GLU A 189 2.99 24.27 13.59
C GLU A 189 1.60 23.74 13.32
N GLU A 190 0.95 24.29 12.30
CA GLU A 190 -0.37 23.86 11.86
C GLU A 190 -0.27 22.63 10.94
N PRO A 191 -1.22 21.68 11.01
CA PRO A 191 -1.27 20.55 10.09
C PRO A 191 -1.37 21.02 8.64
N GLN A 192 -0.56 20.41 7.77
CA GLN A 192 -0.58 20.68 6.33
C GLN A 192 -0.79 19.38 5.55
N GLN A 193 -1.28 19.52 4.31
CA GLN A 193 -1.44 18.40 3.39
C GLN A 193 -0.14 18.11 2.64
N GLY A 194 -0.04 16.91 2.08
CA GLY A 194 1.09 16.56 1.23
C GLY A 194 2.41 16.45 1.98
N ALA A 195 3.49 16.71 1.26
CA ALA A 195 4.84 16.74 1.79
C ALA A 195 5.02 17.71 2.98
N ALA A 196 4.28 18.83 2.98
CA ALA A 196 4.39 19.85 4.01
C ALA A 196 3.87 19.38 5.38
N GLY A 197 3.04 18.33 5.43
CA GLY A 197 2.53 17.76 6.69
C GLY A 197 3.62 17.17 7.59
N VAL A 198 4.84 16.97 7.09
CA VAL A 198 5.97 16.52 7.90
C VAL A 198 6.42 17.58 8.93
N GLY A 199 6.13 18.86 8.69
CA GLY A 199 6.58 19.97 9.54
C GLY A 199 8.09 20.21 9.50
N THR A 200 8.59 21.06 10.40
CA THR A 200 10.03 21.36 10.48
C THR A 200 10.96 20.16 10.74
N PRO A 201 10.54 19.02 11.35
CA PRO A 201 11.41 17.85 11.43
C PRO A 201 11.90 17.34 10.07
N GLY A 202 11.12 17.49 9.00
CA GLY A 202 11.54 17.18 7.62
C GLY A 202 11.63 15.68 7.27
N PHE A 203 11.35 14.77 8.21
CA PHE A 203 11.24 13.32 7.97
C PHE A 203 10.17 12.72 8.89
N PHE A 204 9.64 11.54 8.53
CA PHE A 204 8.64 10.82 9.33
C PHE A 204 9.30 9.85 10.33
N SER A 205 10.28 9.07 9.87
CA SER A 205 11.06 8.19 10.76
C SER A 205 12.47 7.91 10.28
N VAL A 206 13.34 7.57 11.24
CA VAL A 206 14.67 6.97 11.02
C VAL A 206 14.77 5.75 11.92
N SER A 207 15.15 4.61 11.35
CA SER A 207 15.30 3.35 12.09
C SER A 207 16.60 2.64 11.73
N LEU A 208 17.36 2.23 12.75
CA LEU A 208 18.42 1.23 12.64
C LEU A 208 17.75 -0.14 12.57
N LEU A 209 17.80 -0.78 11.42
CA LEU A 209 17.18 -2.10 11.21
C LEU A 209 18.00 -3.21 11.85
N ARG A 210 19.28 -3.30 11.46
CA ARG A 210 20.22 -4.31 11.97
C ARG A 210 21.66 -3.97 11.59
N PRO A 211 22.65 -4.52 12.32
CA PRO A 211 24.01 -4.61 11.81
C PRO A 211 24.09 -5.52 10.58
N VAL A 212 24.98 -5.19 9.65
CA VAL A 212 25.30 -5.96 8.46
C VAL A 212 26.81 -6.01 8.27
N THR A 213 27.32 -7.03 7.59
CA THR A 213 28.74 -7.11 7.25
C THR A 213 28.94 -6.53 5.85
N ASN A 214 29.80 -5.52 5.73
CA ASN A 214 30.19 -4.98 4.43
C ASN A 214 30.90 -6.09 3.63
N PRO A 215 30.39 -6.47 2.44
CA PRO A 215 30.95 -7.58 1.68
C PRO A 215 32.33 -7.26 1.08
N LYS A 216 32.69 -5.98 0.92
CA LYS A 216 33.98 -5.53 0.38
C LYS A 216 35.06 -5.48 1.47
N THR A 217 34.72 -5.00 2.67
CA THR A 217 35.71 -4.73 3.74
C THR A 217 35.68 -5.76 4.87
N GLY A 218 34.60 -6.54 5.01
CA GLY A 218 34.38 -7.46 6.13
C GLY A 218 34.04 -6.78 7.45
N VAL A 219 33.95 -5.45 7.49
CA VAL A 219 33.66 -4.66 8.69
C VAL A 219 32.15 -4.62 8.94
N GLN A 220 31.73 -4.56 10.20
CA GLN A 220 30.33 -4.34 10.55
C GLN A 220 29.90 -2.90 10.26
N GLU A 221 28.73 -2.77 9.67
CA GLU A 221 28.03 -1.51 9.39
C GLU A 221 26.59 -1.61 9.87
N TYR A 222 25.90 -0.48 9.90
CA TYR A 222 24.51 -0.38 10.33
C TYR A 222 23.61 -0.11 9.14
N LEU A 223 22.60 -0.97 8.94
CA LEU A 223 21.55 -0.75 7.95
C LEU A 223 20.46 0.16 8.55
N TYR A 224 20.26 1.32 7.94
CA TYR A 224 19.22 2.27 8.30
C TYR A 224 18.10 2.32 7.27
N LYS A 225 16.90 2.69 7.75
CA LYS A 225 15.73 3.00 6.94
C LYS A 225 15.20 4.38 7.33
N ILE A 226 14.98 5.22 6.33
CA ILE A 226 14.45 6.58 6.50
C ILE A 226 13.18 6.70 5.67
N PHE A 227 12.12 7.18 6.29
CA PHE A 227 10.88 7.58 5.64
C PHE A 227 10.75 9.09 5.69
N SER A 228 10.56 9.71 4.53
CA SER A 228 10.48 11.17 4.39
C SER A 228 9.56 11.54 3.23
N PRO A 229 9.06 12.78 3.18
CA PRO A 229 8.27 13.25 2.04
C PRO A 229 9.11 13.59 0.81
N GLU A 230 10.42 13.74 0.99
CA GLU A 230 11.40 14.04 -0.06
C GLU A 230 12.67 13.21 0.17
N PRO A 231 13.50 12.94 -0.85
CA PRO A 231 14.70 12.13 -0.67
C PRO A 231 15.73 12.86 0.20
N PRO A 232 16.27 12.23 1.27
CA PRO A 232 17.31 12.82 2.10
C PRO A 232 18.54 13.23 1.28
N ASN A 233 18.91 14.50 1.39
CA ASN A 233 20.07 15.08 0.72
C ASN A 233 21.37 14.86 1.53
N SER A 234 22.51 15.22 0.91
CA SER A 234 23.84 15.06 1.51
C SER A 234 23.97 15.80 2.84
N THR A 235 23.44 17.02 2.94
CA THR A 235 23.48 17.84 4.17
C THR A 235 22.75 17.15 5.31
N PHE A 236 21.53 16.66 5.04
CA PHE A 236 20.74 15.93 6.03
C PHE A 236 21.49 14.70 6.53
N LEU A 237 21.99 13.86 5.61
CA LEU A 237 22.69 12.61 5.94
C LEU A 237 24.01 12.87 6.68
N THR A 238 24.74 13.92 6.29
CA THR A 238 25.96 14.36 6.98
C THR A 238 25.67 14.72 8.44
N HIS A 239 24.63 15.52 8.69
CA HIS A 239 24.25 15.87 10.05
C HIS A 239 23.70 14.68 10.84
N LEU A 240 22.86 13.85 10.20
CA LEU A 240 22.27 12.65 10.80
C LEU A 240 23.34 11.68 11.32
N LEU A 241 24.43 11.51 10.57
CA LEU A 241 25.55 10.61 10.91
C LEU A 241 26.71 11.34 11.64
N GLY A 242 26.63 12.66 11.82
CA GLY A 242 27.64 13.44 12.53
C GLY A 242 28.98 13.55 11.80
N LEU A 243 28.94 13.55 10.46
CA LEU A 243 30.13 13.58 9.61
C LEU A 243 30.74 15.00 9.54
N LYS A 244 32.06 15.09 9.38
CA LYS A 244 32.78 16.37 9.26
C LYS A 244 32.86 16.81 7.79
N GLN A 245 31.91 17.67 7.37
CA GLN A 245 31.76 18.22 6.01
C GLN A 245 31.48 17.16 4.92
N PRO A 246 30.57 17.41 3.97
CA PRO A 246 30.35 16.50 2.85
C PRO A 246 31.60 16.49 1.95
N HIS A 247 32.23 15.33 1.78
CA HIS A 247 33.23 15.13 0.74
C HIS A 247 32.52 15.25 -0.62
N HIS A 248 32.65 16.40 -1.29
CA HIS A 248 31.96 16.76 -2.54
C HIS A 248 32.42 15.95 -3.78
N HIS A 249 32.34 14.62 -3.76
CA HIS A 249 32.86 13.78 -4.84
C HIS A 249 31.95 12.63 -5.32
N THR A 250 30.70 12.51 -4.85
CA THR A 250 29.77 11.42 -5.27
C THR A 250 28.34 11.94 -5.55
N GLU A 251 27.49 11.14 -6.21
CA GLU A 251 26.05 11.45 -6.45
C GLU A 251 25.26 11.72 -5.16
N SER A 252 25.68 11.13 -4.03
CA SER A 252 25.11 11.38 -2.71
C SER A 252 25.75 12.57 -1.99
N GLY A 253 26.82 13.15 -2.54
CA GLY A 253 27.66 14.15 -1.89
C GLY A 253 28.39 13.64 -0.64
N ILE A 254 28.46 12.32 -0.44
CA ILE A 254 29.03 11.65 0.74
C ILE A 254 29.95 10.52 0.29
N SER A 255 31.10 10.37 0.95
CA SER A 255 32.11 9.34 0.66
C SER A 255 31.56 7.93 0.83
N GLU A 256 32.02 6.97 0.00
CA GLU A 256 31.73 5.53 0.21
C GLU A 256 32.29 5.00 1.55
N GLU A 257 33.26 5.71 2.15
CA GLU A 257 33.78 5.39 3.49
C GLU A 257 32.76 5.70 4.60
N ASP A 258 31.88 6.68 4.37
CA ASP A 258 30.87 7.11 5.33
C ASP A 258 29.50 6.47 5.06
N ILE A 259 29.15 6.29 3.79
CA ILE A 259 27.94 5.58 3.35
C ILE A 259 28.34 4.63 2.23
N SER A 260 28.50 3.36 2.57
CA SER A 260 29.00 2.32 1.66
C SER A 260 27.98 1.87 0.62
N TRP A 261 26.69 2.05 0.91
CA TRP A 261 25.58 1.76 0.01
C TRP A 261 24.36 2.60 0.38
N ILE A 262 23.63 3.04 -0.65
CA ILE A 262 22.37 3.76 -0.51
C ILE A 262 21.40 3.32 -1.61
N TYR A 263 20.17 3.04 -1.23
CA TYR A 263 19.07 2.72 -2.12
C TYR A 263 17.88 3.61 -1.82
N ARG A 264 17.31 4.21 -2.86
CA ARG A 264 16.18 5.12 -2.77
C ARG A 264 15.03 4.58 -3.60
N LYS A 265 13.84 4.55 -3.02
CA LYS A 265 12.61 4.13 -3.68
C LYS A 265 11.48 5.07 -3.29
N VAL A 266 10.67 5.43 -4.27
CA VAL A 266 9.45 6.20 -4.08
C VAL A 266 8.27 5.24 -4.20
N TRP A 267 7.30 5.38 -3.29
CA TRP A 267 6.07 4.62 -3.28
C TRP A 267 4.87 5.55 -3.23
N ASP A 268 3.83 5.24 -3.99
CA ASP A 268 2.46 5.65 -3.68
C ASP A 268 1.97 4.72 -2.57
N SER A 269 2.27 5.11 -1.32
CA SER A 269 2.32 4.17 -0.20
C SER A 269 0.95 3.80 0.37
N TYR A 270 0.10 4.79 0.57
CA TYR A 270 -1.29 4.65 1.05
C TYR A 270 -2.06 5.92 0.68
N PRO A 271 -3.39 5.87 0.55
CA PRO A 271 -4.19 7.04 0.23
C PRO A 271 -4.19 8.05 1.39
N TYR A 272 -4.42 9.33 1.05
CA TYR A 272 -4.81 10.29 2.06
C TYR A 272 -6.25 10.01 2.49
N GLU A 273 -6.41 9.60 3.74
CA GLU A 273 -7.72 9.37 4.34
C GLU A 273 -8.37 10.70 4.69
N VAL A 274 -9.17 11.20 3.75
CA VAL A 274 -10.06 12.34 3.97
C VAL A 274 -11.42 11.84 4.48
N PRO A 275 -12.06 12.60 5.40
CA PRO A 275 -13.37 12.26 5.91
C PRO A 275 -14.38 11.99 4.79
N ARG A 276 -15.06 10.84 4.84
CA ARG A 276 -16.02 10.40 3.82
C ARG A 276 -17.10 9.49 4.39
N VAL A 277 -18.23 9.47 3.68
CA VAL A 277 -19.41 8.66 4.00
C VAL A 277 -19.79 7.68 2.89
N THR A 278 -19.08 7.73 1.76
CA THR A 278 -19.28 6.87 0.60
C THR A 278 -17.94 6.32 0.15
N PHE A 279 -17.96 5.10 -0.38
CA PHE A 279 -16.83 4.35 -0.88
C PHE A 279 -17.12 3.78 -2.25
N GLU A 280 -16.04 3.39 -2.93
CA GLU A 280 -16.04 2.93 -4.30
C GLU A 280 -16.95 1.73 -4.58
N GLU A 281 -17.45 1.65 -5.81
CA GLU A 281 -18.26 0.54 -6.28
C GLU A 281 -17.41 -0.72 -6.52
N ILE A 282 -17.92 -1.86 -6.04
CA ILE A 282 -17.27 -3.17 -6.20
C ILE A 282 -17.47 -3.70 -7.62
N GLN A 283 -18.61 -3.39 -8.25
CA GLN A 283 -18.95 -3.85 -9.59
C GLN A 283 -18.98 -2.66 -10.54
N LEU A 284 -18.03 -2.60 -11.49
CA LEU A 284 -17.90 -1.48 -12.43
C LEU A 284 -18.88 -1.61 -13.61
N ASP A 285 -19.25 -2.84 -13.98
CA ASP A 285 -20.24 -3.17 -15.00
C ASP A 285 -20.67 -4.65 -14.86
N GLU A 286 -21.58 -5.14 -15.70
CA GLU A 286 -21.96 -6.54 -15.74
C GLU A 286 -20.73 -7.45 -15.97
N ASN A 287 -20.40 -8.30 -14.99
CA ASN A 287 -19.23 -9.20 -15.02
C ASN A 287 -17.85 -8.48 -14.97
N LEU A 288 -17.80 -7.20 -14.61
CA LEU A 288 -16.55 -6.48 -14.34
C LEU A 288 -16.53 -5.99 -12.89
N TYR A 289 -15.55 -6.44 -12.11
CA TYR A 289 -15.42 -6.13 -10.68
C TYR A 289 -14.11 -5.40 -10.39
N TYR A 290 -14.10 -4.62 -9.31
CA TYR A 290 -12.95 -3.86 -8.83
C TYR A 290 -12.72 -4.12 -7.34
N THR A 291 -11.48 -4.42 -6.98
CA THR A 291 -11.13 -4.73 -5.58
C THR A 291 -10.38 -3.60 -4.88
N SER A 292 -9.59 -2.81 -5.60
CA SER A 292 -8.75 -1.76 -5.01
C SER A 292 -9.55 -0.54 -4.52
N GLY A 293 -10.87 -0.51 -4.71
CA GLY A 293 -11.76 0.47 -4.06
C GLY A 293 -11.67 0.44 -2.53
N MET A 294 -11.24 -0.69 -1.95
CA MET A 294 -10.97 -0.83 -0.52
C MET A 294 -9.88 0.08 0.02
N ASP A 295 -8.93 0.50 -0.82
CA ASP A 295 -7.88 1.41 -0.38
C ASP A 295 -8.45 2.73 0.14
N GLY A 296 -9.54 3.23 -0.44
CA GLY A 296 -10.21 4.43 0.04
C GLY A 296 -10.99 4.26 1.36
N PHE A 297 -11.00 3.06 1.94
CA PHE A 297 -11.53 2.78 3.28
C PHE A 297 -10.41 2.42 4.25
N ILE A 298 -9.68 1.34 3.95
CA ILE A 298 -8.55 0.85 4.74
C ILE A 298 -7.57 0.16 3.78
N SER A 299 -6.43 0.81 3.49
CA SER A 299 -5.39 0.25 2.61
C SER A 299 -4.42 -0.66 3.36
N THR A 300 -4.82 -1.92 3.56
CA THR A 300 -3.95 -2.96 4.14
C THR A 300 -3.95 -4.22 3.29
N MET A 301 -2.95 -5.09 3.48
CA MET A 301 -2.91 -6.42 2.84
C MET A 301 -4.13 -7.26 3.22
N GLU A 302 -4.58 -7.17 4.48
CA GLU A 302 -5.69 -7.95 5.01
C GLU A 302 -7.02 -7.55 4.34
N THR A 303 -7.32 -6.25 4.32
CA THR A 303 -8.58 -5.74 3.77
C THR A 303 -8.64 -5.89 2.25
N ASN A 304 -7.51 -5.75 1.54
CA ASN A 304 -7.45 -6.04 0.10
C ASN A 304 -7.58 -7.56 -0.18
N ALA A 305 -7.06 -8.44 0.67
CA ALA A 305 -7.30 -9.88 0.56
C ALA A 305 -8.78 -10.23 0.82
N LEU A 306 -9.42 -9.60 1.81
CA LEU A 306 -10.86 -9.70 2.06
C LEU A 306 -11.66 -9.30 0.81
N MET A 307 -11.27 -8.22 0.10
CA MET A 307 -11.93 -7.84 -1.15
C MET A 307 -11.81 -8.89 -2.25
N GLY A 308 -10.64 -9.51 -2.40
CA GLY A 308 -10.45 -10.62 -3.33
C GLY A 308 -11.41 -11.78 -3.00
N MET A 309 -11.50 -12.16 -1.73
CA MET A 309 -12.43 -13.18 -1.24
C MET A 309 -13.90 -12.80 -1.49
N ASN A 310 -14.26 -11.55 -1.19
CA ASN A 310 -15.61 -11.02 -1.38
C ASN A 310 -16.04 -11.06 -2.85
N VAL A 311 -15.22 -10.54 -3.76
CA VAL A 311 -15.50 -10.56 -5.21
C VAL A 311 -15.59 -12.00 -5.74
N ALA A 312 -14.69 -12.88 -5.33
CA ALA A 312 -14.76 -14.29 -5.70
C ALA A 312 -16.08 -14.94 -5.27
N ARG A 313 -16.55 -14.64 -4.04
CA ARG A 313 -17.83 -15.14 -3.54
C ARG A 313 -19.03 -14.58 -4.32
N LEU A 314 -19.05 -13.26 -4.59
CA LEU A 314 -20.11 -12.62 -5.40
C LEU A 314 -20.21 -13.25 -6.80
N ILE A 315 -19.08 -13.52 -7.44
CA ILE A 315 -19.02 -14.19 -8.75
C ILE A 315 -19.59 -15.62 -8.65
N ALA A 316 -19.16 -16.39 -7.66
CA ALA A 316 -19.62 -17.76 -7.46
C ALA A 316 -21.14 -17.85 -7.21
N ASP A 317 -21.68 -17.01 -6.33
CA ASP A 317 -23.11 -16.95 -6.02
C ASP A 317 -23.92 -16.59 -7.27
N ARG A 318 -23.42 -15.65 -8.07
CA ARG A 318 -24.05 -15.25 -9.33
C ARG A 318 -24.08 -16.40 -10.34
N TRP A 319 -22.98 -17.16 -10.46
CA TRP A 319 -22.93 -18.33 -11.34
C TRP A 319 -23.88 -19.44 -10.89
N GLN A 320 -23.93 -19.73 -9.59
CA GLN A 320 -24.89 -20.70 -9.03
C GLN A 320 -26.35 -20.27 -9.29
N ALA A 321 -26.66 -18.99 -9.12
CA ALA A 321 -27.98 -18.46 -9.41
C ALA A 321 -28.36 -18.56 -10.90
N LYS A 322 -27.41 -18.34 -11.82
CA LYS A 322 -27.62 -18.56 -13.25
C LYS A 322 -27.84 -20.05 -13.56
N MET A 323 -27.05 -20.95 -12.95
CA MET A 323 -27.19 -22.41 -13.10
C MET A 323 -28.58 -22.88 -12.67
N ALA A 324 -29.04 -22.45 -11.50
CA ALA A 324 -30.37 -22.78 -10.98
C ALA A 324 -31.51 -22.29 -11.89
N LYS A 325 -31.29 -21.20 -12.64
CA LYS A 325 -32.24 -20.64 -13.61
C LYS A 325 -32.13 -21.25 -15.01
N GLY A 326 -31.16 -22.14 -15.26
CA GLY A 326 -30.92 -22.74 -16.58
C GLY A 326 -30.42 -21.76 -17.64
N THR A 327 -29.86 -20.61 -17.24
CA THR A 327 -29.43 -19.53 -18.15
C THR A 327 -27.91 -19.52 -18.40
N VAL A 328 -27.25 -20.66 -18.20
CA VAL A 328 -25.78 -20.76 -18.25
C VAL A 328 -25.30 -21.16 -19.63
N ARG A 329 -24.15 -20.61 -20.04
CA ARG A 329 -23.49 -20.97 -21.31
C ARG A 329 -22.94 -22.39 -21.24
N GLY A 330 -22.98 -23.10 -22.36
CA GLY A 330 -22.39 -24.43 -22.47
C GLY A 330 -20.90 -24.38 -22.09
N GLY A 331 -20.49 -25.22 -21.14
CA GLY A 331 -19.10 -25.34 -20.68
C GLY A 331 -18.79 -24.78 -19.28
N MET A 332 -19.71 -24.05 -18.64
CA MET A 332 -19.52 -23.63 -17.24
C MET A 332 -19.93 -24.73 -16.27
N GLU A 333 -18.99 -25.20 -15.46
CA GLU A 333 -19.25 -26.11 -14.34
C GLU A 333 -19.68 -25.31 -13.09
N ALA A 334 -20.43 -25.95 -12.19
CA ALA A 334 -20.83 -25.32 -10.94
C ALA A 334 -19.58 -25.05 -10.08
N PRO A 335 -19.38 -23.84 -9.55
CA PRO A 335 -18.26 -23.55 -8.66
C PRO A 335 -18.37 -24.44 -7.42
N THR A 336 -17.31 -25.22 -7.14
CA THR A 336 -17.19 -25.93 -5.87
C THR A 336 -16.85 -24.89 -4.81
N LEU A 337 -17.82 -24.53 -3.97
CA LEU A 337 -17.56 -23.71 -2.80
C LEU A 337 -16.76 -24.54 -1.79
N LEU A 338 -15.63 -24.02 -1.34
CA LEU A 338 -14.95 -24.60 -0.18
C LEU A 338 -15.89 -24.48 1.03
N PRO A 339 -15.96 -25.50 1.90
CA PRO A 339 -16.74 -25.40 3.13
C PRO A 339 -16.27 -24.19 3.94
N SER A 340 -17.21 -23.50 4.58
CA SER A 340 -16.96 -22.41 5.52
C SER A 340 -16.32 -22.95 6.81
N GLU A 341 -15.14 -23.57 6.71
CA GLU A 341 -14.33 -23.83 7.89
C GLU A 341 -13.59 -22.53 8.21
N GLY A 342 -13.90 -21.98 9.38
CA GLY A 342 -13.60 -20.61 9.79
C GLY A 342 -12.28 -20.07 9.29
N VAL A 343 -12.37 -19.08 8.39
CA VAL A 343 -11.28 -18.16 8.10
C VAL A 343 -11.15 -17.26 9.32
N MET A 344 -10.35 -17.70 10.30
CA MET A 344 -9.85 -16.88 11.41
C MET A 344 -8.51 -16.25 11.06
#